data_AF-A0A4R3AQI7-F1
#
_entry.id   AF-A0A4R3AQI7-F1
#
_cell.length_a   1.000
_cell.length_b   1.000
_cell.length_c   1.000
_cell.angle_alpha   90.00
_cell.angle_beta   90.00
_cell.angle_gamma   90.00
#
_symmetry.space_group_name_H-M   'P 1'
#
loop_
_entity.id
_entity.type
_entity.pdbx_description
1 polymer ?
#
loop_
_entity_poly.entity_id
_entity_poly.type
_entity_poly.pdbx_seq_one_letter_code
_entity_poly.pdbx_strand_id
1 'polypeptide(L)' 'MKKIIQKISAALQVVLLAPIKLPGKALNIIKYIALGLGVVETVLDDKDKKGEEESPPPEQILRNKEREVRDERQ' A
#
# COMPACT_ATOMS: atom_id res chain seq x y z
N MET A 1 19.05 -16.01 1.53
CA MET A 1 17.87 -15.13 1.70
C MET A 1 18.04 -14.03 2.74
N LYS A 2 18.69 -14.28 3.90
CA LYS A 2 18.92 -13.27 4.96
C LYS A 2 19.53 -11.94 4.48
N LYS A 3 20.49 -11.99 3.54
CA LYS A 3 21.14 -10.79 2.97
C LYS A 3 20.22 -9.88 2.16
N ILE A 4 19.16 -10.43 1.54
CA ILE A 4 18.21 -9.64 0.73
C ILE A 4 17.23 -8.92 1.64
N ILE A 5 16.71 -9.63 2.64
CA ILE A 5 15.80 -9.08 3.65
C ILE A 5 16.50 -7.94 4.43
N GLN A 6 17.77 -8.11 4.80
CA GLN A 6 18.56 -7.07 5.47
C GLN A 6 18.76 -5.82 4.61
N LYS A 7 18.91 -5.97 3.29
CA LYS A 7 19.04 -4.83 2.37
C LYS A 7 17.72 -4.06 2.24
N ILE A 8 16.61 -4.78 2.17
CA ILE A 8 15.27 -4.19 2.13
C ILE A 8 14.97 -3.48 3.46
N SER A 9 15.28 -4.10 4.61
CA SER A 9 15.05 -3.49 5.92
C SER A 9 15.88 -2.22 6.11
N ALA A 10 17.15 -2.21 5.66
CA ALA A 10 17.99 -1.03 5.72
C ALA A 10 17.46 0.10 4.83
N ALA A 11 17.02 -0.22 3.60
CA ALA A 11 16.40 0.77 2.71
C ALA A 11 15.11 1.33 3.32
N LEU A 12 14.26 0.47 3.89
CA LEU A 12 13.02 0.88 4.55
C LEU A 12 13.28 1.76 5.77
N GLN A 13 14.30 1.43 6.57
CA GLN A 13 14.73 2.24 7.71
C GLN A 13 15.18 3.63 7.26
N VAL A 14 15.97 3.74 6.19
CA VAL A 14 16.39 5.04 5.65
C VAL A 14 15.20 5.87 5.17
N VAL A 15 14.20 5.23 4.55
CA VAL A 15 12.97 5.89 4.10
C VAL A 15 12.12 6.36 5.29
N LEU A 16 12.04 5.60 6.37
CA LEU A 16 11.26 5.93 7.57
C LEU A 16 11.96 6.94 8.49
N LEU A 17 13.29 6.90 8.59
CA LEU A 17 14.09 7.86 9.35
C LEU A 17 14.29 9.18 8.62
N ALA A 18 14.07 9.23 7.30
CA ALA A 18 14.12 10.49 6.58
C ALA A 18 13.09 11.47 7.18
N PRO A 19 13.44 12.75 7.38
CA PRO A 19 12.46 13.75 7.74
C PRO A 19 11.33 13.68 6.70
N ILE A 20 10.08 13.65 7.15
CA ILE A 20 8.78 13.38 6.46
C ILE A 20 8.65 13.90 5.00
N LYS A 21 9.53 14.81 4.59
CA LYS A 21 9.83 15.22 3.22
C LYS A 21 10.50 14.08 2.43
N LEU A 22 9.70 13.08 2.07
CA LEU A 22 10.01 12.17 0.96
C LEU A 22 10.25 13.02 -0.30
N PRO A 23 11.22 12.66 -1.17
CA PRO A 23 11.48 13.42 -2.38
C PRO A 23 10.17 13.51 -3.17
N GLY A 24 9.78 14.71 -3.64
CA GLY A 24 8.45 14.95 -4.21
C GLY A 24 8.05 14.03 -5.38
N LYS A 25 9.01 13.31 -5.97
CA LYS A 25 8.81 12.30 -7.02
C LYS A 25 8.37 10.93 -6.49
N ALA A 26 8.53 10.66 -5.19
CA ALA A 26 8.12 9.40 -4.55
C ALA A 26 6.62 9.16 -4.68
N LEU A 27 5.79 10.21 -4.61
CA LEU A 27 4.34 10.09 -4.83
C LEU A 27 4.01 9.61 -6.24
N ASN A 28 4.73 10.09 -7.27
CA ASN A 28 4.52 9.61 -8.63
C ASN A 28 4.96 8.15 -8.77
N ILE A 29 6.07 7.77 -8.14
CA ILE A 29 6.54 6.38 -8.14
C ILE A 29 5.50 5.45 -7.48
N ILE A 30 4.96 5.83 -6.31
CA ILE A 30 3.90 5.07 -5.63
C ILE A 30 2.65 4.95 -6.52
N LYS A 31 2.24 6.02 -7.22
CA LYS A 31 1.12 5.97 -8.18
C LYS A 31 1.35 4.95 -9.30
N TYR A 32 2.56 4.91 -9.86
CA TYR A 32 2.88 3.94 -10.92
C TYR A 32 2.97 2.51 -10.39
N ILE A 33 3.45 2.32 -9.16
CA ILE A 33 3.44 1.01 -8.49
C ILE A 33 1.99 0.54 -8.27
N ALA A 34 1.11 1.43 -7.79
CA ALA A 34 -0.30 1.13 -7.59
C ALA A 34 -1.02 0.81 -8.91
N LEU A 35 -0.77 1.60 -9.97
CA LEU A 35 -1.31 1.33 -11.30
C LEU A 35 -0.82 -0.01 -11.84
N GLY A 36 0.47 -0.31 -11.69
CA GLY A 36 1.05 -1.58 -12.11
C GLY A 36 0.49 -2.77 -11.34
N LEU A 37 0.34 -2.64 -10.01
CA LEU A 37 -0.26 -3.68 -9.16
C LEU A 37 -1.73 -3.91 -9.51
N GLY A 38 -2.54 -2.87 -9.69
CA GLY A 38 -3.95 -3.02 -10.07
C GLY A 38 -4.14 -3.68 -11.44
N VAL A 39 -3.26 -3.38 -12.40
CA VAL A 39 -3.26 -4.06 -13.71
C VAL A 39 -2.85 -5.53 -13.56
N VAL A 40 -1.81 -5.81 -12.79
CA VAL A 40 -1.34 -7.20 -12.56
C VAL A 40 -2.41 -8.01 -11.82
N GLU A 41 -3.04 -7.44 -10.80
CA GLU A 41 -4.17 -8.03 -10.06
C GLU A 41 -5.32 -8.35 -11.02
N THR A 42 -5.75 -7.40 -11.85
CA THR A 42 -6.84 -7.62 -12.83
C THR A 42 -6.50 -8.74 -13.84
N VAL A 43 -5.25 -8.79 -14.32
CA VAL A 43 -4.82 -9.80 -15.30
C VAL A 43 -4.63 -11.19 -14.67
N LEU A 44 -4.28 -11.28 -13.39
CA LEU A 44 -4.24 -12.55 -12.65
C LEU A 44 -5.65 -12.99 -12.23
N ASP A 45 -6.51 -12.08 -11.76
CA ASP A 45 -7.91 -12.34 -11.42
C ASP A 45 -8.71 -12.85 -12.62
N ASP A 46 -8.48 -12.29 -13.81
CA ASP A 46 -9.10 -12.76 -15.06
C ASP A 46 -8.72 -14.22 -15.40
N LYS A 47 -7.60 -14.73 -14.87
CA LYS A 47 -7.17 -16.12 -15.06
C LYS A 47 -7.75 -17.08 -14.01
N ASP A 48 -8.09 -16.58 -12.83
CA ASP A 48 -8.47 -17.39 -11.67
C ASP A 48 -9.90 -17.11 -11.17
N LYS A 49 -10.87 -16.89 -12.06
CA LYS A 49 -12.33 -17.04 -11.82
C LYS A 49 -12.94 -16.27 -10.61
N LYS A 50 -13.95 -15.45 -10.93
CA LYS A 50 -15.27 -15.40 -10.26
C LYS A 50 -15.29 -15.85 -8.78
N GLY A 51 -15.01 -14.94 -7.85
CA GLY A 51 -15.30 -15.18 -6.45
C GLY A 51 -14.54 -14.23 -5.56
N GLU A 52 -15.30 -13.47 -4.77
CA GLU A 52 -14.86 -12.79 -3.56
C GLU A 52 -14.28 -11.37 -3.73
N GLU A 53 -15.20 -10.44 -3.50
CA GLU A 53 -15.01 -9.19 -2.76
C GLU A 53 -14.07 -8.14 -3.37
N GLU A 54 -14.72 -7.25 -4.10
CA GLU A 54 -14.31 -5.86 -4.35
C GLU A 54 -13.76 -5.25 -3.05
N SER A 55 -12.44 -5.32 -2.89
CA SER A 55 -11.72 -4.69 -1.79
C SER A 55 -12.02 -3.19 -1.85
N PRO A 56 -12.55 -2.58 -0.78
CA PRO A 56 -12.99 -1.20 -0.86
C PRO A 56 -11.78 -0.29 -1.14
N PRO A 57 -11.94 0.73 -2.01
CA PRO A 57 -10.90 1.69 -2.37
C PRO A 57 -10.09 2.15 -1.14
N PRO A 58 -8.79 2.44 -1.28
CA PRO A 58 -7.94 2.89 -0.17
C PRO A 58 -8.51 4.07 0.63
N GLU A 59 -9.33 4.91 -0.02
CA GLU A 59 -10.06 6.04 0.57
C GLU A 59 -11.15 5.59 1.55
N GLN A 60 -11.79 4.44 1.33
CA GLN A 60 -12.78 3.86 2.24
C GLN A 60 -12.10 3.19 3.44
N ILE A 61 -10.93 2.57 3.26
CA ILE A 61 -10.15 1.98 4.36
C ILE A 61 -9.69 3.07 5.35
N LEU A 62 -9.23 4.21 4.83
CA LEU A 62 -8.82 5.36 5.65
C LEU A 62 -10.01 5.94 6.42
N ARG A 63 -11.16 6.12 5.75
CA ARG A 63 -12.40 6.64 6.34
C ARG A 63 -13.02 5.70 7.38
N ASN A 64 -12.96 4.40 7.18
CA ASN A 64 -13.47 3.42 8.15
C ASN A 64 -12.60 3.40 9.41
N LYS A 65 -11.27 3.49 9.26
CA LYS A 65 -10.34 3.57 10.38
C LYS A 65 -10.53 4.83 11.22
N GLU A 66 -10.87 5.96 10.61
CA GLU A 66 -11.18 7.21 11.33
C GLU A 66 -12.51 7.13 12.13
N ARG A 67 -13.48 6.34 11.65
CA ARG A 67 -14.76 6.13 12.36
C ARG A 67 -14.62 5.15 13.52
N GLU A 68 -13.89 4.06 13.32
CA GLU A 68 -13.60 3.05 14.35
C GLU A 68 -12.87 3.67 15.57
N VAL A 69 -11.86 4.50 15.33
CA VAL A 69 -11.10 5.20 16.38
C VAL A 69 -11.97 6.22 17.15
N ARG A 70 -13.11 6.65 16.59
CA ARG A 70 -14.01 7.63 17.21
C ARG A 70 -15.01 6.96 18.15
N ASP A 71 -15.43 5.74 17.85
CA ASP A 71 -16.32 4.94 18.71
C ASP A 71 -15.59 4.42 19.97
N GLU A 72 -14.29 4.11 19.88
CA GLU A 72 -13.52 3.64 21.06
C GLU A 72 -13.22 4.74 22.11
N ARG A 73 -13.53 6.01 21.81
CA ARG A 73 -13.29 7.15 22.72
C ARG A 73 -14.56 7.72 23.38
N GLN A 74 -15.73 7.12 23.16
CA GLN A 74 -16.97 7.41 23.90
C GLN A 74 -17.23 6.35 24.97
#